data_AF-A0A9X0CXF6-F1
#
_entry.id   AF-A0A9X0CXF6-F1
#
_cell.length_a   1.000
_cell.length_b   1.000
_cell.length_c   1.000
_cell.angle_alpha   90.00
_cell.angle_beta   90.00
_cell.angle_gamma   90.00
#
_symmetry.space_group_name_H-M   'P 1'
#
loop_
_entity.id
_entity.type
_entity.pdbx_description
1 polymer ?
#
loop_
_entity_poly.entity_id
_entity_poly.type
_entity_poly.pdbx_seq_one_letter_code
_entity_poly.pdbx_strand_id
1 'polypeptide(L)'
;MIDVGIGEHAIDYAKDFTASVLSIAVLGSFACSCGDTWASEIGTAISSHIPVLITTFSKVPVGTNGGVTITGTISSILGGTTIGVSYYITLVSILAIRRITVIPPQWPIIVIGCLGGFLGSAFDSVLGATLQYSGYCSVKKRVVHKPASTVRHISGRSILDNHGVNFVSCLLTSIVMPIIGYFLWKGMM
;
A
#
# COMPACT_ATOMS: atom_id res chain seq x y z
N MET A 1 16.03 16.35 0.40
CA MET A 1 16.46 16.78 1.74
C MET A 1 17.44 17.94 1.63
N ILE A 2 17.01 19.03 0.98
CA ILE A 2 17.89 20.17 0.65
C ILE A 2 18.42 20.85 1.94
N ASP A 3 17.66 20.69 3.01
CA ASP A 3 17.80 21.19 4.37
C ASP A 3 18.83 20.43 5.23
N VAL A 4 19.12 19.15 4.93
CA VAL A 4 20.03 18.30 5.73
C VAL A 4 21.27 17.84 4.97
N GLY A 5 21.38 18.21 3.69
CA GLY A 5 22.49 17.87 2.81
C GLY A 5 22.28 16.57 2.03
N ILE A 6 23.37 16.07 1.44
CA ILE A 6 23.37 14.85 0.61
C ILE A 6 23.76 13.66 1.49
N GLY A 7 22.83 12.73 1.70
CA GLY A 7 23.09 11.48 2.39
C GLY A 7 21.81 10.86 2.97
N GLU A 8 21.88 9.59 3.35
CA GLU A 8 20.82 8.94 4.14
C GLU A 8 20.97 9.33 5.62
N HIS A 9 19.87 9.80 6.20
CA HIS A 9 19.74 10.17 7.61
C HIS A 9 18.88 9.14 8.34
N ALA A 10 19.21 8.88 9.60
CA ALA A 10 18.34 8.07 10.46
C ALA A 10 16.97 8.77 10.60
N ILE A 11 15.92 7.97 10.73
CA ILE A 11 14.59 8.50 11.03
C ILE A 11 14.61 9.02 12.47
N ASP A 12 14.55 10.34 12.63
CA ASP A 12 14.58 11.07 13.88
C ASP A 12 13.66 12.30 13.76
N TYR A 13 12.47 12.19 14.33
CA TYR A 13 11.47 13.27 14.29
C TYR A 13 11.82 14.46 15.19
N ALA A 14 12.74 14.31 16.15
CA ALA A 14 13.15 15.40 17.04
C ALA A 14 14.23 16.27 16.40
N LYS A 15 15.18 15.64 15.70
CA LYS A 15 16.30 16.33 15.06
C LYS A 15 16.02 16.72 13.61
N ASP A 16 15.55 15.76 12.81
CA ASP A 16 15.38 15.88 11.37
C ASP A 16 13.91 15.61 11.00
N PHE A 17 12.99 16.48 11.45
CA PHE A 17 11.54 16.26 11.32
C PHE A 17 11.10 16.14 9.85
N THR A 18 11.41 17.13 9.02
CA THR A 18 11.04 17.14 7.59
C THR A 18 11.63 15.94 6.86
N ALA A 19 12.85 15.54 7.23
CA ALA A 19 13.51 14.34 6.71
C ALA A 19 12.72 13.09 6.95
N SER A 20 12.43 12.87 8.22
CA SER A 20 11.77 11.68 8.70
C SER A 20 10.38 11.56 8.08
N VAL A 21 9.65 12.69 8.00
CA VAL A 21 8.34 12.74 7.35
C VAL A 21 8.43 12.35 5.87
N LEU A 22 9.36 12.94 5.10
CA LEU A 22 9.48 12.67 3.67
C LEU A 22 9.97 11.25 3.39
N SER A 23 10.96 10.76 4.13
CA SER A 23 11.47 9.39 3.99
C SER A 23 10.38 8.36 4.26
N ILE A 24 9.59 8.57 5.32
CA ILE A 24 8.46 7.69 5.65
C ILE A 24 7.32 7.82 4.62
N ALA A 25 7.09 9.01 4.05
CA ALA A 25 6.09 9.20 3.00
C ALA A 25 6.46 8.39 1.74
N VAL A 26 7.74 8.46 1.34
CA VAL A 26 8.29 7.69 0.21
C VAL A 26 8.18 6.19 0.49
N LEU A 27 8.62 5.74 1.68
CA LEU A 27 8.49 4.35 2.11
C LEU A 27 7.03 3.86 2.02
N GLY A 28 6.08 4.66 2.54
CA GLY A 28 4.66 4.36 2.50
C GLY A 28 4.12 4.21 1.08
N SER A 29 4.52 5.09 0.15
CA SER A 29 4.13 5.01 -1.25
C SER A 29 4.66 3.75 -1.93
N PHE A 30 5.94 3.39 -1.70
CA PHE A 30 6.52 2.17 -2.28
C PHE A 30 5.89 0.90 -1.68
N ALA A 31 5.66 0.90 -0.36
CA ALA A 31 5.00 -0.20 0.33
C ALA A 31 3.57 -0.41 -0.18
N CYS A 32 2.82 0.69 -0.39
CA CYS A 32 1.49 0.67 -0.99
C CYS A 32 1.51 -0.01 -2.37
N SER A 33 2.34 0.49 -3.30
CA SER A 33 2.42 -0.05 -4.66
C SER A 33 2.84 -1.52 -4.69
N CYS A 34 3.82 -1.89 -3.87
CA CYS A 34 4.30 -3.27 -3.80
C CYS A 34 3.24 -4.20 -3.19
N GLY A 35 2.61 -3.76 -2.10
CA GLY A 35 1.53 -4.50 -1.43
C GLY A 35 0.33 -4.73 -2.34
N ASP A 36 -0.09 -3.70 -3.08
CA ASP A 36 -1.19 -3.79 -4.05
C ASP A 36 -0.87 -4.78 -5.18
N THR A 37 0.33 -4.67 -5.76
CA THR A 37 0.79 -5.60 -6.83
C THR A 37 0.84 -7.04 -6.34
N TRP A 38 1.33 -7.28 -5.12
CA TRP A 38 1.37 -8.63 -4.55
C TRP A 38 -0.03 -9.14 -4.23
N ALA A 39 -0.95 -8.29 -3.78
CA ALA A 39 -2.34 -8.67 -3.57
C ALA A 39 -3.03 -9.07 -4.88
N SER A 40 -2.81 -8.30 -5.95
CA SER A 40 -3.46 -8.51 -7.25
C SER A 40 -2.86 -9.67 -8.02
N GLU A 41 -1.54 -9.85 -8.03
CA GLU A 41 -0.87 -10.90 -8.82
C GLU A 41 -0.71 -12.19 -8.00
N ILE A 42 -0.01 -12.11 -6.88
CA ILE A 42 0.30 -13.28 -6.05
C ILE A 42 -0.97 -13.73 -5.30
N GLY A 43 -1.71 -12.78 -4.75
CA GLY A 43 -2.93 -13.04 -4.01
C GLY A 43 -3.98 -13.72 -4.87
N THR A 44 -4.16 -13.31 -6.14
CA THR A 44 -5.12 -13.96 -7.05
C THR A 44 -4.61 -15.27 -7.63
N ALA A 45 -3.31 -15.40 -7.92
CA ALA A 45 -2.72 -16.64 -8.42
C ALA A 45 -2.80 -17.79 -7.40
N ILE A 46 -2.68 -17.47 -6.11
CA ILE A 46 -2.71 -18.45 -5.02
C ILE A 46 -4.14 -18.61 -4.44
N SER A 47 -5.01 -17.61 -4.57
CA SER A 47 -6.35 -17.66 -3.99
C SER A 47 -7.19 -18.76 -4.63
N SER A 48 -7.61 -19.73 -3.81
CA SER A 48 -8.69 -20.66 -4.14
C SER A 48 -10.06 -20.16 -3.63
N HIS A 49 -10.09 -19.01 -2.93
CA HIS A 49 -11.28 -18.47 -2.30
C HIS A 49 -11.96 -17.40 -3.17
N ILE A 50 -13.30 -17.38 -3.11
CA ILE A 50 -14.13 -16.40 -3.80
C ILE A 50 -13.89 -15.02 -3.16
N PRO A 51 -13.48 -14.00 -3.94
CA PRO A 51 -13.28 -12.65 -3.42
C PRO A 51 -14.55 -12.06 -2.84
N VAL A 52 -14.38 -11.19 -1.86
CA VAL A 52 -15.45 -10.47 -1.19
C VAL A 52 -15.28 -8.98 -1.46
N LEU A 53 -16.36 -8.29 -1.84
CA LEU A 53 -16.29 -6.85 -2.09
C LEU A 53 -16.10 -6.10 -0.76
N ILE A 54 -15.09 -5.24 -0.68
CA ILE A 54 -14.74 -4.54 0.59
C ILE A 54 -15.84 -3.63 1.14
N THR A 55 -16.74 -3.14 0.27
CA THR A 55 -17.81 -2.21 0.67
C THR A 55 -19.08 -2.90 1.14
N THR A 56 -19.48 -3.99 0.49
CA THR A 56 -20.75 -4.69 0.77
C THR A 56 -20.59 -6.05 1.43
N PHE A 57 -19.35 -6.51 1.60
CA PHE A 57 -18.99 -7.84 2.11
C PHE A 57 -19.68 -9.00 1.36
N SER A 58 -20.10 -8.75 0.12
CA SER A 58 -20.75 -9.74 -0.74
C SER A 58 -19.73 -10.47 -1.59
N LYS A 59 -19.94 -11.77 -1.83
CA LYS A 59 -19.09 -12.57 -2.72
C LYS A 59 -19.21 -12.06 -4.15
N VAL A 60 -18.08 -11.82 -4.80
CA VAL A 60 -18.01 -11.31 -6.17
C VAL A 60 -17.13 -12.20 -7.06
N PRO A 61 -17.35 -12.21 -8.38
CA PRO A 61 -16.49 -12.93 -9.31
C PRO A 61 -15.04 -12.42 -9.25
N VAL A 62 -14.08 -13.32 -9.50
CA VAL A 62 -12.66 -12.97 -9.59
C VAL A 62 -12.43 -11.92 -10.67
N GLY A 63 -11.62 -10.91 -10.37
CA GLY A 63 -11.35 -9.75 -11.22
C GLY A 63 -12.31 -8.57 -11.03
N THR A 64 -13.20 -8.61 -10.02
CA THR A 64 -14.01 -7.45 -9.63
C THR A 64 -13.14 -6.43 -8.88
N ASN A 65 -13.18 -5.17 -9.30
CA ASN A 65 -12.45 -4.09 -8.63
C ASN A 65 -12.94 -3.92 -7.19
N GLY A 66 -12.00 -3.85 -6.25
CA GLY A 66 -12.27 -3.83 -4.82
C GLY A 66 -12.70 -5.16 -4.21
N GLY A 67 -12.53 -6.27 -4.93
CA GLY A 67 -12.65 -7.62 -4.40
C GLY A 67 -11.41 -8.00 -3.61
N VAL A 68 -11.59 -8.26 -2.31
CA VAL A 68 -10.50 -8.67 -1.40
C VAL A 68 -10.58 -10.15 -1.07
N THR A 69 -9.41 -10.76 -0.88
CA THR A 69 -9.25 -12.15 -0.40
C THR A 69 -8.29 -12.16 0.78
N ILE A 70 -8.41 -13.15 1.67
CA ILE A 70 -7.49 -13.32 2.80
C ILE A 70 -6.05 -13.51 2.29
N THR A 71 -5.87 -14.31 1.24
CA THR A 71 -4.56 -14.53 0.62
C THR A 71 -4.00 -13.23 0.04
N GLY A 72 -4.82 -12.42 -0.64
CA GLY A 72 -4.41 -11.12 -1.14
C GLY A 72 -4.00 -10.15 -0.04
N THR A 73 -4.76 -10.09 1.07
CA THR A 73 -4.40 -9.27 2.23
C THR A 73 -3.07 -9.70 2.84
N ILE A 74 -2.84 -11.01 3.01
CA ILE A 74 -1.54 -11.52 3.51
C ILE A 74 -0.43 -11.18 2.52
N SER A 75 -0.63 -11.37 1.21
CA SER A 75 0.33 -11.00 0.18
C SER A 75 0.66 -9.50 0.21
N SER A 76 -0.32 -8.63 0.47
CA SER A 76 -0.09 -7.17 0.60
C SER A 76 0.78 -6.82 1.79
N ILE A 77 0.53 -7.46 2.95
CA ILE A 77 1.31 -7.30 4.17
C ILE A 77 2.75 -7.75 3.93
N LEU A 78 2.94 -8.90 3.29
CA LEU A 78 4.26 -9.43 2.96
C LEU A 78 5.01 -8.50 1.99
N GLY A 79 4.35 -8.00 0.94
CA GLY A 79 4.96 -7.07 -0.01
C GLY A 79 5.41 -5.77 0.66
N GLY A 80 4.54 -5.15 1.48
CA GLY A 80 4.90 -3.97 2.26
C GLY A 80 6.02 -4.23 3.27
N THR A 81 6.00 -5.40 3.93
CA THR A 81 7.05 -5.82 4.85
C THR A 81 8.39 -5.99 4.13
N THR A 82 8.42 -6.57 2.92
CA THR A 82 9.63 -6.68 2.11
C THR A 82 10.25 -5.31 1.85
N ILE A 83 9.45 -4.32 1.45
CA ILE A 83 9.93 -2.94 1.25
C ILE A 83 10.48 -2.35 2.56
N GLY A 84 9.77 -2.52 3.67
CA GLY A 84 10.22 -2.05 4.99
C GLY A 84 11.54 -2.68 5.45
N VAL A 85 11.68 -4.01 5.27
CA VAL A 85 12.92 -4.74 5.61
C VAL A 85 14.08 -4.30 4.72
N SER A 86 13.86 -4.17 3.41
CA SER A 86 14.88 -3.68 2.48
C SER A 86 15.36 -2.29 2.87
N TYR A 87 14.43 -1.37 3.17
CA TYR A 87 14.79 -0.02 3.60
C TYR A 87 15.54 -0.01 4.94
N TYR A 88 15.08 -0.80 5.92
CA TYR A 88 15.76 -0.94 7.21
C TYR A 88 17.20 -1.47 7.08
N ILE A 89 17.41 -2.53 6.29
CA ILE A 89 18.75 -3.11 6.08
C ILE A 89 19.67 -2.10 5.40
N THR A 90 19.20 -1.42 4.35
CA THR A 90 19.98 -0.39 3.66
C THR A 90 20.35 0.75 4.60
N LEU A 91 19.39 1.25 5.38
CA LEU A 91 19.62 2.35 6.32
C LEU A 91 20.64 1.96 7.39
N VAL A 92 20.45 0.81 8.06
CA VAL A 92 21.38 0.33 9.11
C VAL A 92 22.78 0.11 8.54
N SER A 93 22.91 -0.44 7.33
CA SER A 93 24.20 -0.65 6.68
C SER A 93 24.94 0.65 6.43
N ILE A 94 24.24 1.69 5.94
CA ILE A 94 24.83 3.01 5.70
C ILE A 94 25.21 3.70 7.01
N LEU A 95 24.35 3.64 8.03
CA LEU A 95 24.63 4.22 9.34
C LEU A 95 25.85 3.56 10.03
N ALA A 96 26.02 2.25 9.86
CA ALA A 96 27.18 1.51 10.35
C ALA A 96 28.48 1.97 9.69
N ILE A 97 28.48 2.17 8.37
CA ILE A 97 29.65 2.70 7.63
C ILE A 97 30.01 4.10 8.14
N ARG A 98 29.01 4.94 8.44
CA ARG A 98 29.20 6.31 8.94
C ARG A 98 29.54 6.41 10.43
N ARG A 99 29.59 5.27 11.16
CA ARG A 99 29.89 5.19 12.61
C ARG A 99 29.01 6.08 13.48
N ILE A 100 27.73 6.21 13.14
CA ILE A 100 26.77 6.98 13.96
C ILE A 100 26.28 6.09 15.11
N THR A 101 26.57 6.47 16.35
CA THR A 101 26.33 5.62 17.54
C THR A 101 25.13 6.04 18.39
N VAL A 102 24.63 7.27 18.24
CA VAL A 102 23.46 7.77 18.98
C VAL A 102 22.34 8.03 17.99
N ILE A 103 21.44 7.06 17.83
CA ILE A 103 20.26 7.14 16.96
C ILE A 103 19.05 6.51 17.66
N PRO A 104 17.84 7.05 17.43
CA PRO A 104 16.62 6.38 17.86
C PRO A 104 16.47 5.02 17.15
N PRO A 105 15.67 4.10 17.71
CA PRO A 105 15.43 2.79 17.14
C PRO A 105 14.84 2.88 15.72
N GLN A 106 15.47 2.21 14.75
CA GLN A 106 15.07 2.25 13.34
C GLN A 106 14.16 1.07 12.92
N TRP A 107 14.01 0.05 13.77
CA TRP A 107 13.17 -1.11 13.49
C TRP A 107 11.68 -0.79 13.20
N PRO A 108 11.06 0.31 13.70
CA PRO A 108 9.67 0.60 13.38
C PRO A 108 9.43 0.89 11.89
N ILE A 109 10.49 1.12 11.10
CA ILE A 109 10.44 1.18 9.63
C ILE A 109 9.76 -0.07 9.04
N ILE A 110 10.05 -1.25 9.59
CA ILE A 110 9.47 -2.52 9.12
C ILE A 110 7.95 -2.53 9.37
N VAL A 111 7.53 -2.04 10.54
CA VAL A 111 6.11 -1.92 10.91
C VAL A 111 5.40 -0.94 9.98
N ILE A 112 6.03 0.20 9.68
CA ILE A 112 5.49 1.17 8.73
C ILE A 112 5.36 0.56 7.33
N GLY A 113 6.36 -0.18 6.85
CA GLY A 113 6.26 -0.88 5.55
C GLY A 113 5.10 -1.88 5.53
N CYS A 114 4.98 -2.70 6.58
CA CYS A 114 3.87 -3.65 6.75
C CYS A 114 2.50 -2.94 6.73
N LEU A 115 2.33 -1.89 7.53
CA LEU A 115 1.10 -1.10 7.57
C LEU A 115 0.83 -0.39 6.25
N GLY A 116 1.86 0.11 5.57
CA GLY A 116 1.76 0.77 4.28
C GLY A 116 1.28 -0.17 3.18
N GLY A 117 1.76 -1.41 3.15
CA GLY A 117 1.25 -2.43 2.22
C GLY A 117 -0.20 -2.80 2.48
N PHE A 118 -0.56 -3.02 3.76
CA PHE A 118 -1.92 -3.36 4.17
C PHE A 118 -2.92 -2.21 3.90
N LEU A 119 -2.64 -1.02 4.43
CA LEU A 119 -3.52 0.14 4.31
C LEU A 119 -3.58 0.64 2.86
N GLY A 120 -2.45 0.58 2.14
CA GLY A 120 -2.41 0.93 0.72
C GLY A 120 -3.34 0.06 -0.12
N SER A 121 -3.24 -1.26 0.01
CA SER A 121 -4.14 -2.19 -0.68
C SER A 121 -5.59 -2.07 -0.23
N ALA A 122 -5.83 -1.72 1.05
CA ALA A 122 -7.18 -1.46 1.55
C ALA A 122 -7.78 -0.18 0.94
N PHE A 123 -7.03 0.92 0.87
CA PHE A 123 -7.46 2.15 0.21
C PHE A 123 -7.74 1.90 -1.26
N ASP A 124 -6.87 1.17 -1.94
CA ASP A 124 -7.05 0.78 -3.34
C ASP A 124 -8.34 0.00 -3.53
N SER A 125 -8.59 -1.00 -2.68
CA SER A 125 -9.80 -1.81 -2.77
C SER A 125 -11.07 -0.99 -2.53
N VAL A 126 -11.07 -0.04 -1.58
CA VAL A 126 -12.22 0.83 -1.31
C VAL A 126 -12.47 1.77 -2.48
N LEU A 127 -11.42 2.40 -3.00
CA LEU A 127 -11.51 3.31 -4.15
C LEU A 127 -11.89 2.54 -5.42
N GLY A 128 -11.36 1.34 -5.63
CA GLY A 128 -11.74 0.46 -6.74
C GLY A 128 -13.19 0.02 -6.69
N ALA A 129 -13.70 -0.36 -5.51
CA ALA A 129 -15.11 -0.73 -5.34
C ALA A 129 -16.10 0.43 -5.57
N THR A 130 -15.65 1.67 -5.39
CA THR A 130 -16.52 2.87 -5.43
C THR A 130 -16.37 3.69 -6.72
N LEU A 131 -15.14 3.87 -7.18
CA LEU A 131 -14.76 4.79 -8.27
C LEU A 131 -14.33 4.09 -9.56
N GLN A 132 -14.21 2.76 -9.58
CA GLN A 132 -13.96 2.01 -10.81
C GLN A 132 -15.15 1.11 -11.17
N TYR A 133 -15.54 1.14 -12.44
CA TYR A 133 -16.65 0.31 -12.91
C TYR A 133 -16.23 -1.16 -13.00
N SER A 134 -17.04 -2.05 -12.41
CA SER A 134 -16.97 -3.49 -12.63
C SER A 134 -18.32 -4.04 -13.07
N GLY A 135 -18.32 -4.81 -14.15
CA GLY A 135 -19.50 -5.51 -14.65
C GLY A 135 -19.18 -6.94 -15.07
N TYR A 136 -20.15 -7.85 -14.97
CA TYR A 136 -20.02 -9.23 -15.41
C TYR A 136 -20.62 -9.41 -16.80
N CYS A 137 -19.82 -9.87 -17.77
CA CYS A 137 -20.31 -10.19 -19.11
C CYS A 137 -20.77 -11.65 -19.17
N SER A 138 -22.07 -11.88 -19.34
CA SER A 138 -22.64 -13.24 -19.39
C SER A 138 -22.15 -14.06 -20.60
N VAL A 139 -21.77 -13.39 -21.70
CA VAL A 139 -21.27 -14.04 -22.93
C VAL A 139 -19.83 -14.51 -22.76
N LYS A 140 -18.95 -13.63 -22.25
CA LYS A 140 -17.52 -13.95 -22.04
C LYS A 140 -17.25 -14.70 -20.73
N LYS A 141 -18.26 -14.79 -19.85
CA LYS A 141 -18.17 -15.35 -18.48
C LYS A 141 -17.02 -14.76 -17.65
N ARG A 142 -16.73 -13.48 -17.85
CA ARG A 142 -15.63 -12.74 -17.20
C ARG A 142 -16.09 -11.37 -16.76
N VAL A 143 -15.41 -10.83 -15.75
CA VAL A 143 -15.56 -9.42 -15.34
C VAL A 143 -14.95 -8.52 -16.41
N VAL A 144 -15.60 -7.39 -16.67
CA VAL A 144 -15.18 -6.34 -17.59
C VAL A 144 -15.28 -4.99 -16.91
N HIS A 145 -14.40 -4.08 -17.29
CA HIS A 145 -14.27 -2.75 -16.67
C HIS A 145 -14.92 -1.63 -17.50
N LYS A 146 -15.67 -1.98 -18.54
CA LYS A 146 -16.43 -1.03 -19.37
C LYS A 146 -17.89 -1.49 -19.52
N PRO A 147 -18.85 -0.56 -19.51
CA PRO A 147 -20.24 -0.89 -19.75
C PRO A 147 -20.45 -1.35 -21.20
N ALA A 148 -21.27 -2.38 -21.39
CA ALA A 148 -21.71 -2.86 -22.69
C ALA A 148 -23.08 -3.54 -22.56
N SER A 149 -23.80 -3.73 -23.66
CA SER A 149 -25.16 -4.27 -23.68
C SER A 149 -25.32 -5.66 -23.06
N THR A 150 -24.25 -6.46 -23.03
CA THR A 150 -24.23 -7.83 -22.49
C THR A 150 -23.65 -7.91 -21.07
N VAL A 151 -23.44 -6.77 -20.42
CA VAL A 151 -22.73 -6.66 -19.15
C VAL A 151 -23.69 -6.26 -18.04
N ARG A 152 -23.78 -7.09 -17.00
CA ARG A 152 -24.50 -6.76 -15.77
C ARG A 152 -23.57 -6.03 -14.83
N HIS A 153 -23.96 -4.85 -14.36
CA HIS A 153 -23.20 -4.09 -13.37
C HIS A 153 -23.02 -4.86 -12.05
N ILE A 154 -21.85 -4.76 -11.44
CA ILE A 154 -21.50 -5.36 -10.14
C ILE A 154 -21.23 -4.25 -9.10
N SER A 155 -20.27 -3.36 -9.39
CA SER A 155 -19.79 -2.36 -8.44
C SER A 155 -19.19 -1.13 -9.13
N GLY A 156 -19.09 -0.05 -8.34
CA GLY A 156 -18.42 1.20 -8.67
C GLY A 156 -19.03 2.00 -9.83
N ARG A 157 -18.37 3.12 -10.14
CA ARG A 157 -18.72 4.06 -11.22
C ARG A 157 -17.51 4.20 -12.14
N SER A 158 -17.68 4.63 -13.39
CA SER A 158 -16.54 4.83 -14.30
C SER A 158 -15.91 6.22 -14.11
N ILE A 159 -15.49 6.55 -12.87
CA ILE A 159 -14.93 7.87 -12.54
C ILE A 159 -13.42 7.86 -12.70
N LEU A 160 -12.75 6.84 -12.15
CA LEU A 160 -11.31 6.65 -12.23
C LEU A 160 -10.97 5.31 -12.91
N ASP A 161 -9.80 5.26 -13.51
CA ASP A 161 -9.18 4.04 -14.03
C ASP A 161 -8.25 3.41 -12.97
N ASN A 162 -7.51 2.37 -13.36
CA ASN A 162 -6.56 1.71 -12.46
C ASN A 162 -5.44 2.64 -12.02
N HIS A 163 -4.85 3.36 -12.95
CA HIS A 163 -3.74 4.26 -12.65
C HIS A 163 -4.16 5.41 -11.73
N GLY A 164 -5.35 5.98 -11.93
CA GLY A 164 -5.90 7.02 -11.08
C GLY A 164 -6.18 6.55 -9.66
N VAL A 165 -6.73 5.34 -9.49
CA VAL A 165 -6.94 4.78 -8.15
C VAL A 165 -5.61 4.49 -7.46
N ASN A 166 -4.67 3.81 -8.10
CA ASN A 166 -3.35 3.53 -7.52
C ASN A 166 -2.61 4.83 -7.13
N PHE A 167 -2.72 5.88 -7.94
CA PHE A 167 -2.15 7.19 -7.62
C PHE A 167 -2.75 7.78 -6.34
N VAL A 168 -4.07 7.78 -6.21
CA VAL A 168 -4.76 8.30 -5.01
C VAL A 168 -4.44 7.42 -3.79
N SER A 169 -4.43 6.10 -3.93
CA SER A 169 -4.06 5.15 -2.87
C SER A 169 -2.64 5.41 -2.35
N CYS A 170 -1.68 5.60 -3.26
CA CYS A 170 -0.30 5.93 -2.90
C CYS A 170 -0.20 7.29 -2.23
N LEU A 171 -0.92 8.31 -2.73
CA LEU A 171 -0.93 9.64 -2.15
C LEU A 171 -1.47 9.62 -0.72
N LEU A 172 -2.62 8.97 -0.50
CA LEU A 172 -3.21 8.80 0.83
C LEU A 172 -2.24 8.07 1.77
N THR A 173 -1.64 6.97 1.32
CA THR A 173 -0.68 6.20 2.12
C THR A 173 0.56 7.03 2.47
N SER A 174 1.07 7.83 1.53
CA SER A 174 2.23 8.71 1.75
C SER A 174 1.96 9.83 2.75
N ILE A 175 0.70 10.24 2.94
CA ILE A 175 0.29 11.23 3.95
C ILE A 175 0.06 10.55 5.31
N VAL A 176 -0.59 9.37 5.32
CA VAL A 176 -0.97 8.67 6.56
C VAL A 176 0.25 8.03 7.25
N MET A 177 1.18 7.44 6.50
CA MET A 177 2.31 6.70 7.08
C MET A 177 3.24 7.60 7.94
N PRO A 178 3.60 8.83 7.53
CA PRO A 178 4.38 9.74 8.37
C PRO A 178 3.69 10.10 9.68
N ILE A 179 2.36 10.23 9.68
CA ILE A 179 1.59 10.55 10.89
C ILE A 179 1.69 9.37 11.87
N ILE A 180 1.50 8.14 11.40
CA ILE A 180 1.67 6.93 12.20
C ILE A 180 3.12 6.82 12.70
N GLY A 181 4.09 7.08 11.80
CA GLY A 181 5.51 7.09 12.12
C GLY A 181 5.86 8.07 13.24
N TYR A 182 5.34 9.30 13.18
CA TYR A 182 5.55 10.29 14.23
C TYR A 182 5.10 9.77 15.60
N PHE A 183 3.91 9.19 15.71
CA PHE A 183 3.42 8.65 16.98
C PHE A 183 4.20 7.43 17.46
N LEU A 184 4.60 6.53 16.54
CA LEU A 184 5.42 5.37 16.87
C LEU A 184 6.78 5.79 17.44
N TRP A 185 7.51 6.67 16.76
CA TRP A 185 8.83 7.12 17.25
C TRP A 185 8.71 8.00 18.49
N LYS A 186 7.67 8.83 18.61
CA LYS A 186 7.43 9.64 19.81
C LYS A 186 7.21 8.79 21.06
N GLY A 187 6.58 7.62 20.94
CA GLY A 187 6.40 6.71 22.08
C GLY A 187 7.69 6.00 22.53
N MET A 188 8.79 6.15 21.78
CA MET A 188 10.06 5.45 22.00
C MET A 188 11.20 6.40 22.40
N MET A 189 10.96 7.70 22.37
CA MET A 189 11.85 8.76 22.86
C MET A 189 11.51 9.08 24.33
#